data_AF-A0A3M2BEI2-F1
#
_entry.id   AF-A0A3M2BEI2-F1
#
_cell.length_a   1.000
_cell.length_b   1.000
_cell.length_c   1.000
_cell.angle_alpha   90.00
_cell.angle_beta   90.00
_cell.angle_gamma   90.00
#
_symmetry.space_group_name_H-M   'P 1'
#
loop_
_entity.id
_entity.type
_entity.pdbx_description
1 polymer ?
#
loop_
_entity_poly.entity_id
_entity_poly.type
_entity_poly.pdbx_seq_one_letter_code
_entity_poly.pdbx_strand_id
1 'polypeptide(L)'
;ARRALARAAEVDGALRGAQAVVSPVQVGGTVYYRVLVDPAASQSEVEALRGSAAAVLGVRDPSGWIPRRTPMGFLVDRFESLADAQARAATLRERGIWAYVREVEGGGPAFAVYVGAYEGTSDAATLARQLRSAGLGDARFVRRVGRVPAEPPRNR
;
A
#
# COMPACT_ATOMS: atom_id res chain seq x y z
N ALA A 1 4.09 -11.29 9.14
CA ALA A 1 3.55 -9.91 9.16
C ALA A 1 4.55 -8.87 9.70
N ARG A 2 4.95 -8.92 10.98
CA ARG A 2 5.71 -7.84 11.67
C ARG A 2 6.91 -7.26 10.90
N ARG A 3 7.79 -8.11 10.36
CA ARG A 3 8.96 -7.66 9.56
C ARG A 3 8.57 -6.92 8.28
N ALA A 4 7.48 -7.33 7.61
CA ALA A 4 6.99 -6.66 6.41
C ALA A 4 6.39 -5.28 6.76
N LEU A 5 5.66 -5.18 7.87
CA LEU A 5 5.13 -3.90 8.36
C LEU A 5 6.25 -2.92 8.73
N ALA A 6 7.32 -3.40 9.39
CA ALA A 6 8.47 -2.58 9.71
C ALA A 6 9.14 -2.00 8.46
N ARG A 7 9.42 -2.85 7.45
CA ARG A 7 9.96 -2.39 6.16
C ARG A 7 9.05 -1.40 5.44
N ALA A 8 7.75 -1.62 5.50
CA ALA A 8 6.79 -0.70 4.90
C ALA A 8 6.82 0.67 5.59
N ALA A 9 6.96 0.69 6.92
CA ALA A 9 7.14 1.93 7.68
C ALA A 9 8.45 2.64 7.38
N GLU A 10 9.56 1.90 7.22
CA GLU A 10 10.86 2.46 6.80
C GLU A 10 10.75 3.17 5.44
N VAL A 11 10.08 2.53 4.47
CA VAL A 11 9.84 3.11 3.15
C VAL A 11 8.94 4.35 3.22
N ASP A 12 7.76 4.26 3.86
CA ASP A 12 6.82 5.39 3.99
C ASP A 12 7.45 6.58 4.72
N GLY A 13 8.36 6.33 5.68
CA GLY A 13 9.03 7.38 6.44
C GLY A 13 10.16 8.09 5.69
N ALA A 14 10.73 7.47 4.66
CA ALA A 14 11.93 7.95 3.98
C ALA A 14 11.71 8.38 2.52
N LEU A 15 10.81 7.72 1.78
CA LEU A 15 10.61 7.98 0.35
C LEU A 15 9.42 8.92 0.09
N ARG A 16 9.74 10.20 -0.14
CA ARG A 16 8.74 11.19 -0.57
C ARG A 16 8.16 10.83 -1.95
N GLY A 17 6.85 11.01 -2.10
CA GLY A 17 6.15 10.74 -3.36
C GLY A 17 5.95 9.26 -3.68
N ALA A 18 6.44 8.36 -2.82
CA ALA A 18 6.17 6.93 -2.88
C ALA A 18 5.39 6.49 -1.64
N GLN A 19 4.87 5.27 -1.69
CA GLN A 19 4.23 4.61 -0.57
C GLN A 19 4.51 3.11 -0.61
N ALA A 20 4.55 2.50 0.55
CA ALA A 20 4.62 1.08 0.74
C ALA A 20 3.23 0.46 0.79
N VAL A 21 3.11 -0.72 0.18
CA VAL A 21 1.91 -1.56 0.27
C VAL A 21 2.32 -2.95 0.74
N VAL A 22 1.63 -3.48 1.74
CA VAL A 22 1.83 -4.86 2.21
C VAL A 22 0.69 -5.74 1.71
N SER A 23 1.05 -6.79 0.97
CA SER A 23 0.09 -7.72 0.35
C SER A 23 0.36 -9.15 0.80
N PRO A 24 -0.45 -9.70 1.72
CA PRO A 24 -0.43 -11.12 2.05
C PRO A 24 -0.85 -11.96 0.85
N VAL A 25 -0.01 -12.93 0.46
CA VAL A 25 -0.25 -13.85 -0.65
C VAL A 25 0.02 -15.27 -0.22
N GLN A 26 -0.72 -16.23 -0.78
CA GLN A 26 -0.53 -17.65 -0.49
C GLN A 26 0.26 -18.30 -1.62
N VAL A 27 1.39 -18.92 -1.29
CA VAL A 27 2.24 -19.66 -2.24
C VAL A 27 2.52 -21.03 -1.63
N GLY A 28 2.09 -22.10 -2.30
CA GLY A 28 2.29 -23.47 -1.81
C GLY A 28 1.77 -23.68 -0.38
N GLY A 29 0.58 -23.15 -0.05
CA GLY A 29 0.00 -23.25 1.30
C GLY A 29 0.58 -22.28 2.34
N THR A 30 1.72 -21.66 2.06
CA THR A 30 2.38 -20.73 2.99
C THR A 30 1.98 -19.29 2.70
N VAL A 31 1.71 -18.50 3.74
CA VAL A 31 1.40 -17.07 3.62
C VAL A 31 2.69 -16.26 3.63
N TYR A 32 2.98 -15.61 2.52
CA TYR A 32 4.05 -14.63 2.38
C TYR A 32 3.47 -13.21 2.42
N TYR A 33 4.28 -12.24 2.86
CA TYR A 33 3.90 -10.83 2.86
C TYR A 33 4.81 -10.10 1.87
N ARG A 34 4.26 -9.72 0.71
CA ARG A 34 4.97 -8.89 -0.27
C ARG A 34 4.94 -7.45 0.24
N VAL A 35 6.09 -6.79 0.22
CA VAL A 35 6.19 -5.33 0.38
C VAL A 35 6.42 -4.76 -1.01
N LEU A 36 5.51 -3.93 -1.47
CA LEU A 36 5.57 -3.24 -2.75
C LEU A 36 5.84 -1.76 -2.46
N VAL A 37 6.58 -1.11 -3.35
CA VAL A 37 6.77 0.35 -3.33
C VAL A 37 6.17 0.90 -4.62
N ASP A 38 5.25 1.83 -4.50
CA ASP A 38 4.51 2.41 -5.61
C ASP A 38 4.34 3.93 -5.40
N PRO A 39 3.93 4.74 -6.41
CA PRO A 39 3.53 4.39 -7.78
C PRO A 39 4.70 4.40 -8.77
N ALA A 40 4.64 3.54 -9.79
CA ALA A 40 5.51 3.58 -10.96
C ALA A 40 4.68 3.32 -12.23
N ALA A 41 4.73 4.22 -13.21
CA ALA A 41 3.99 4.13 -14.47
C ALA A 41 4.87 3.73 -15.66
N SER A 42 6.19 3.88 -15.54
CA SER A 42 7.18 3.59 -16.58
C SER A 42 8.31 2.72 -16.06
N GLN A 43 9.05 2.06 -16.97
CA GLN A 43 10.21 1.25 -16.58
C GLN A 43 11.30 2.11 -15.91
N SER A 44 11.52 3.35 -16.37
CA SER A 44 12.46 4.27 -15.74
C SER A 44 12.06 4.62 -14.31
N GLU A 45 10.78 4.85 -14.04
CA GLU A 45 10.27 5.06 -12.68
C GLU A 45 10.42 3.81 -11.81
N VAL A 46 10.19 2.62 -12.36
CA VAL A 46 10.42 1.35 -11.66
C VAL A 46 11.88 1.22 -11.22
N GLU A 47 12.83 1.51 -12.11
CA GLU A 47 14.27 1.44 -11.80
C GLU A 47 14.67 2.50 -10.76
N ALA A 48 14.15 3.72 -10.89
CA ALA A 48 14.39 4.79 -9.92
C ALA A 48 13.85 4.45 -8.53
N LEU A 49 12.62 3.90 -8.45
CA LEU A 49 12.03 3.45 -7.19
C LEU A 49 12.79 2.26 -6.61
N ARG A 50 13.22 1.31 -7.44
CA ARG A 50 14.04 0.17 -6.99
C ARG A 50 15.32 0.65 -6.32
N GLY A 51 16.05 1.56 -6.96
CA GLY A 51 17.28 2.14 -6.40
C GLY A 51 17.03 2.89 -5.09
N SER A 52 16.00 3.74 -5.06
CA SER A 52 15.65 4.54 -3.88
C SER A 52 15.22 3.68 -2.70
N ALA A 53 14.37 2.68 -2.94
CA ALA A 53 13.94 1.73 -1.91
C ALA A 53 15.08 0.82 -1.43
N ALA A 54 16.00 0.43 -2.31
CA ALA A 54 17.17 -0.35 -1.93
C ALA A 54 18.09 0.45 -1.00
N ALA A 55 18.32 1.73 -1.30
CA ALA A 55 19.10 2.62 -0.45
C ALA A 55 18.47 2.79 0.95
N VAL A 56 17.16 3.01 1.02
CA VAL A 56 16.43 3.11 2.30
C VAL A 56 16.51 1.82 3.12
N LEU A 57 16.36 0.67 2.45
CA LEU A 57 16.34 -0.63 3.13
C LEU A 57 17.73 -1.26 3.34
N GLY A 58 18.81 -0.54 2.99
CA GLY A 58 20.19 -1.03 3.10
C GLY A 58 20.48 -2.27 2.24
N VAL A 59 19.79 -2.42 1.12
CA VAL A 59 19.91 -3.58 0.22
C VAL A 59 20.98 -3.29 -0.83
N ARG A 60 22.06 -4.08 -0.84
CA ARG A 60 23.20 -3.88 -1.75
C ARG A 60 22.88 -4.21 -3.22
N ASP A 61 22.08 -5.24 -3.45
CA ASP A 61 21.69 -5.68 -4.78
C ASP A 61 20.17 -5.90 -4.85
N PRO A 62 19.42 -4.95 -5.44
CA PRO A 62 17.98 -5.09 -5.61
C PRO A 62 17.60 -5.74 -6.96
N SER A 63 18.54 -6.29 -7.75
CA SER A 63 18.26 -6.88 -9.06
C SER A 63 17.23 -8.02 -9.03
N GLY A 64 17.14 -8.74 -7.91
CA GLY A 64 16.12 -9.76 -7.67
C GLY A 64 14.71 -9.22 -7.39
N TRP A 65 14.51 -7.90 -7.31
CA TRP A 65 13.19 -7.31 -7.06
C TRP A 65 12.38 -7.21 -8.35
N ILE A 66 11.30 -7.98 -8.39
CA ILE A 66 10.46 -8.14 -9.58
C ILE A 66 9.37 -7.06 -9.59
N PRO A 67 9.29 -6.21 -10.64
CA PRO A 67 8.17 -5.29 -10.82
C PRO A 67 6.86 -6.04 -10.97
N ARG A 68 5.78 -5.52 -10.38
CA ARG A 68 4.46 -6.14 -10.48
C ARG A 68 3.39 -5.12 -10.84
N ARG A 69 2.55 -5.48 -11.81
CA ARG A 69 1.36 -4.72 -12.15
C ARG A 69 0.23 -5.12 -11.19
N THR A 70 0.00 -4.29 -10.17
CA THR A 70 -0.99 -4.56 -9.11
C THR A 70 -2.09 -3.50 -9.07
N PRO A 71 -3.00 -3.45 -10.07
CA PRO A 71 -4.01 -2.41 -10.17
C PRO A 71 -5.15 -2.59 -9.17
N MET A 72 -5.30 -3.76 -8.54
CA MET A 72 -6.42 -4.06 -7.65
C MET A 72 -6.04 -3.91 -6.18
N GLY A 73 -7.00 -3.57 -5.32
CA GLY A 73 -6.83 -3.50 -3.87
C GLY A 73 -8.20 -3.50 -3.17
N PHE A 74 -8.20 -3.58 -1.84
CA PHE A 74 -9.44 -3.45 -1.07
C PHE A 74 -9.65 -1.99 -0.69
N LEU A 75 -10.70 -1.37 -1.21
CA LEU A 75 -11.20 -0.08 -0.74
C LEU A 75 -11.90 -0.31 0.60
N VAL A 76 -11.34 0.25 1.65
CA VAL A 76 -11.91 0.15 3.01
C VAL A 76 -12.87 1.30 3.26
N ASP A 77 -12.49 2.52 2.87
CA ASP A 77 -13.27 3.70 3.20
C ASP A 77 -12.91 4.91 2.32
N ARG A 78 -13.70 5.98 2.41
CA ARG A 78 -13.55 7.24 1.68
C ARG A 78 -13.84 8.44 2.56
N PHE A 79 -13.04 9.50 2.39
CA PHE A 79 -13.10 10.72 3.20
C PHE A 79 -12.92 11.97 2.36
N GLU A 80 -13.54 13.07 2.77
CA GLU A 80 -13.32 14.39 2.20
C GLU A 80 -11.99 15.01 2.69
N SER A 81 -11.56 14.64 3.90
CA SER A 81 -10.36 15.15 4.55
C SER A 81 -9.19 14.16 4.49
N LEU A 82 -8.01 14.66 4.12
CA LEU A 82 -6.77 13.87 4.19
C LEU A 82 -6.48 13.43 5.63
N ALA A 83 -6.74 14.30 6.61
CA ALA A 83 -6.48 14.01 8.01
C ALA A 83 -7.33 12.83 8.51
N ASP A 84 -8.61 12.78 8.13
CA ASP A 84 -9.51 11.68 8.51
C ASP A 84 -9.11 10.36 7.84
N ALA A 85 -8.74 10.42 6.55
CA ALA A 85 -8.22 9.26 5.83
C ALA A 85 -6.91 8.73 6.45
N GLN A 86 -6.01 9.62 6.84
CA GLN A 86 -4.77 9.27 7.52
C GLN A 86 -5.00 8.68 8.91
N ALA A 87 -5.90 9.27 9.70
CA ALA A 87 -6.30 8.73 11.00
C ALA A 87 -6.90 7.33 10.86
N ARG A 88 -7.78 7.12 9.87
CA ARG A 88 -8.33 5.79 9.55
C ARG A 88 -7.23 4.80 9.18
N ALA A 89 -6.29 5.20 8.32
CA ALA A 89 -5.17 4.34 7.93
C ALA A 89 -4.25 4.01 9.13
N ALA A 90 -3.99 4.96 10.02
CA ALA A 90 -3.20 4.74 11.24
C ALA A 90 -3.87 3.72 12.17
N THR A 91 -5.18 3.87 12.45
CA THR A 91 -5.96 2.91 13.26
C THR A 91 -5.92 1.49 12.67
N LEU A 92 -5.94 1.36 11.33
CA LEU A 92 -5.80 0.04 10.69
C LEU A 92 -4.38 -0.53 10.85
N ARG A 93 -3.35 0.32 10.74
CA ARG A 93 -1.94 -0.09 10.93
C ARG A 93 -1.67 -0.58 12.35
N GLU A 94 -2.25 0.06 13.37
CA GLU A 94 -2.18 -0.39 14.78
C GLU A 94 -2.76 -1.80 14.97
N ARG A 95 -3.76 -2.15 14.16
CA ARG A 95 -4.38 -3.49 14.13
C ARG A 95 -3.62 -4.50 13.24
N GLY A 96 -2.44 -4.13 12.76
CA GLY A 96 -1.60 -4.97 11.91
C GLY A 96 -2.02 -5.03 10.44
N ILE A 97 -2.95 -4.16 10.01
CA ILE A 97 -3.44 -4.06 8.63
C ILE A 97 -2.79 -2.86 7.96
N TRP A 98 -1.88 -3.09 7.01
CA TRP A 98 -1.19 -1.99 6.33
C TRP A 98 -2.12 -1.28 5.34
N ALA A 99 -2.73 -0.20 5.80
CA ALA A 99 -3.56 0.68 4.99
C ALA A 99 -2.76 1.89 4.49
N TYR A 100 -3.13 2.40 3.32
CA TYR A 100 -2.55 3.59 2.70
C TYR A 100 -3.62 4.45 2.05
N VAL A 101 -3.33 5.75 1.88
CA VAL A 101 -4.27 6.74 1.38
C VAL A 101 -3.91 7.12 -0.05
N ARG A 102 -4.92 7.27 -0.90
CA ARG A 102 -4.79 7.85 -2.23
C ARG A 102 -5.69 9.07 -2.35
N GLU A 103 -5.17 10.14 -2.92
CA GLU A 103 -5.95 11.30 -3.35
C GLU A 103 -6.60 10.97 -4.70
N VAL A 104 -7.92 10.98 -4.75
CA VAL A 104 -8.76 10.62 -5.90
C VAL A 104 -9.40 11.89 -6.44
N GLU A 105 -9.17 12.19 -7.72
CA GLU A 105 -9.80 13.32 -8.39
C GLU A 105 -11.25 12.99 -8.77
N GLY A 106 -12.18 13.95 -8.62
CA GLY A 106 -13.60 13.82 -8.98
C GLY A 106 -14.57 14.55 -8.05
N GLY A 107 -15.88 14.42 -8.30
CA GLY A 107 -16.97 15.07 -7.54
C GLY A 107 -17.48 14.29 -6.32
N GLY A 108 -16.66 13.44 -5.72
CA GLY A 108 -16.95 12.70 -4.49
C GLY A 108 -15.78 12.79 -3.51
N PRO A 109 -15.75 11.97 -2.45
CA PRO A 109 -14.72 12.12 -1.42
C PRO A 109 -13.31 12.00 -1.98
N ALA A 110 -12.50 13.02 -1.67
CA ALA A 110 -11.18 13.23 -2.27
C ALA A 110 -10.12 12.21 -1.84
N PHE A 111 -10.35 11.45 -0.77
CA PHE A 111 -9.34 10.52 -0.24
C PHE A 111 -9.91 9.12 -0.04
N ALA A 112 -9.24 8.13 -0.62
CA ALA A 112 -9.60 6.72 -0.50
C ALA A 112 -8.56 5.95 0.33
N VAL A 113 -9.03 5.14 1.28
CA VAL A 113 -8.18 4.27 2.09
C VAL A 113 -8.21 2.86 1.50
N TYR A 114 -7.03 2.38 1.08
CA TYR A 114 -6.85 1.06 0.50
C TYR A 114 -6.00 0.15 1.38
N VAL A 115 -6.16 -1.17 1.19
CA VAL A 115 -5.30 -2.21 1.75
C VAL A 115 -4.91 -3.21 0.67
N GLY A 116 -3.62 -3.58 0.66
CA GLY A 116 -3.03 -4.51 -0.30
C GLY A 116 -3.00 -3.97 -1.74
N ALA A 117 -2.26 -4.68 -2.58
CA ALA A 117 -2.21 -4.44 -4.02
C ALA A 117 -1.98 -5.78 -4.75
N TYR A 118 -2.87 -6.09 -5.69
CA TYR A 118 -2.92 -7.38 -6.38
C TYR A 118 -3.11 -7.19 -7.87
N GLU A 119 -2.66 -8.19 -8.64
CA GLU A 119 -2.95 -8.27 -10.07
C GLU A 119 -4.43 -8.63 -10.31
N GLY A 120 -4.96 -9.58 -9.53
CA GLY A 120 -6.33 -10.07 -9.63
C GLY A 120 -6.82 -10.72 -8.32
N THR A 121 -7.99 -11.33 -8.38
CA THR A 121 -8.72 -11.87 -7.22
C THR A 121 -8.05 -13.09 -6.57
N SER A 122 -7.34 -13.92 -7.35
CA SER A 122 -6.69 -15.15 -6.86
C SER A 122 -5.70 -14.87 -5.73
N ASP A 123 -4.86 -13.84 -5.89
CA ASP A 123 -3.83 -13.49 -4.91
C ASP A 123 -4.42 -12.79 -3.66
N ALA A 124 -5.63 -12.24 -3.77
CA ALA A 124 -6.25 -11.38 -2.76
C ALA A 124 -7.01 -12.16 -1.66
N ALA A 125 -7.26 -13.46 -1.87
CA ALA A 125 -8.10 -14.28 -0.99
C ALA A 125 -7.63 -14.30 0.47
N THR A 126 -6.31 -14.30 0.69
CA THR A 126 -5.72 -14.30 2.03
C THR A 126 -6.07 -13.03 2.79
N LEU A 127 -5.90 -11.87 2.15
CA LEU A 127 -6.24 -10.58 2.77
C LEU A 127 -7.76 -10.44 2.95
N ALA A 128 -8.57 -10.92 2.01
CA ALA A 128 -10.03 -10.92 2.16
C ALA A 128 -10.49 -11.65 3.44
N ARG A 129 -9.88 -12.80 3.75
CA ARG A 129 -10.15 -13.52 5.01
C ARG A 129 -9.72 -12.71 6.23
N GLN A 130 -8.51 -12.12 6.19
CA GLN A 130 -7.99 -11.30 7.29
C GLN A 130 -8.88 -10.07 7.56
N LEU A 131 -9.35 -9.39 6.51
CA LEU A 131 -10.25 -8.24 6.62
C LEU A 131 -11.59 -8.66 7.24
N ARG A 132 -12.19 -9.77 6.81
CA ARG A 132 -13.43 -10.30 7.44
C ARG A 132 -13.23 -10.60 8.92
N SER A 133 -12.15 -11.29 9.30
CA SER A 133 -11.83 -11.59 10.71
C SER A 133 -11.60 -10.33 11.54
N ALA A 134 -11.21 -9.22 10.91
CA ALA A 134 -11.04 -7.92 11.54
C ALA A 134 -12.32 -7.05 11.52
N GLY A 135 -13.48 -7.60 11.13
CA GLY A 135 -14.73 -6.83 11.04
C GLY A 135 -14.77 -5.82 9.89
N LEU A 136 -13.92 -6.01 8.86
CA LEU A 136 -13.86 -5.20 7.65
C LEU A 136 -14.37 -6.00 6.44
N GLY A 137 -15.41 -6.81 6.65
CA GLY A 137 -15.95 -7.71 5.63
C GLY A 137 -16.53 -7.00 4.41
N ASP A 138 -16.95 -5.74 4.58
CA ASP A 138 -17.57 -4.92 3.54
C ASP A 138 -16.53 -4.20 2.64
N ALA A 139 -15.24 -4.37 2.91
CA ALA A 139 -14.18 -3.80 2.09
C ALA A 139 -14.26 -4.36 0.65
N ARG A 140 -14.35 -3.45 -0.33
CA ARG A 140 -14.62 -3.80 -1.72
C ARG A 140 -13.33 -4.04 -2.49
N PHE A 141 -13.21 -5.16 -3.20
CA PHE A 141 -12.09 -5.41 -4.09
C PHE A 141 -12.28 -4.65 -5.42
N VAL A 142 -11.51 -3.59 -5.62
CA VAL A 142 -11.68 -2.65 -6.74
C VAL A 142 -10.35 -2.22 -7.33
N ARG A 143 -10.38 -1.53 -8.48
CA ARG A 143 -9.19 -0.86 -9.00
C ARG A 143 -8.78 0.26 -8.05
N ARG A 144 -7.48 0.33 -7.78
CA ARG A 144 -6.84 1.41 -7.05
C ARG A 144 -6.69 2.59 -8.01
N VAL A 145 -7.20 3.73 -7.61
CA VAL A 145 -7.14 4.97 -8.37
C VAL A 145 -6.58 6.07 -7.48
N GLY A 146 -6.18 7.17 -8.11
CA GLY A 146 -5.61 8.32 -7.42
C GLY A 146 -4.09 8.27 -7.27
N ARG A 147 -3.56 9.35 -6.71
CA ARG A 147 -2.13 9.58 -6.49
C ARG A 147 -1.77 9.49 -5.00
N VAL A 148 -0.48 9.35 -4.69
CA VAL A 148 -0.01 9.55 -3.31
C VAL A 148 -0.35 11.00 -2.94
N PRO A 149 -1.08 11.25 -1.83
CA PRO A 149 -1.33 12.61 -1.39
C PRO A 149 -0.01 13.34 -1.16
N ALA A 150 0.07 14.61 -1.56
CA ALA A 150 1.19 15.44 -1.15
C ALA A 150 1.22 15.52 0.38
N GLU A 151 2.39 15.34 1.00
CA GLU A 151 2.51 15.66 2.43
C GLU A 151 2.12 17.13 2.63
N PRO A 152 1.25 17.47 3.59
CA PRO A 152 1.11 18.86 3.99
C PRO A 152 2.47 19.39 4.46
N PRO A 153 2.79 20.68 4.24
CA PRO A 153 4.03 21.26 4.72
C PRO A 153 4.14 21.03 6.23
N ARG A 154 5.23 20.38 6.67
CA ARG A 154 5.53 20.29 8.10
C ARG A 154 5.95 21.69 8.54
N ASN A 155 5.09 22.38 9.28
CA ASN A 155 5.50 23.58 10.00
C ASN A 155 6.67 23.17 10.92
N ARG A 156 7.83 23.77 10.66
CA ARG A 156 9.01 23.67 11.53
C ARG A 156 8.83 24.58 12.73
#